data_AF-C3YYN9-F1
#
_entry.id   AF-C3YYN9-F1
#
_cell.length_a   1.000
_cell.length_b   1.000
_cell.length_c   1.000
_cell.angle_alpha   90.00
_cell.angle_beta   90.00
_cell.angle_gamma   90.00
#
_symmetry.space_group_name_H-M   'P 1'
#
loop_
_entity.id
_entity.type
_entity.pdbx_description
1 polymer ?
#
loop_
_entity_poly.entity_id
_entity_poly.type
_entity_poly.pdbx_seq_one_letter_code
_entity_poly.pdbx_strand_id
1 'polypeptide(L)'
;MASADNKGTIEDLIKDNYELLSKRLQVEKLMPQFIQKRLLDFPEKQVIMSKVTTPGKAEALLQLLSEKGTCTPEVFVEILKNGNHGHIVGQLTWPAKGPQVFICHAGPDKARFVRPLVQKLQEEGLPEDKIFFDEISLSPGDDFAAEIKATLSSSSSLKLVVFVISHYVLNDRYWPKLELELTLQANKKIFPIWLDQNEDGFTNFGTRLRKYSPTLKEKVGRKVLVDDAGREMLSIAEEIVRKLETS
;
A
#
# COMPACT_ATOMS: atom_id res chain seq x y z
N MET A 1 25.21 -6.36 3.58
CA MET A 1 24.46 -6.98 4.69
C MET A 1 23.13 -7.46 4.13
N ALA A 2 22.74 -8.68 4.50
CA ALA A 2 21.67 -9.43 3.83
C ALA A 2 20.33 -8.69 3.87
N SER A 3 19.72 -8.60 2.68
CA SER A 3 18.33 -8.20 2.44
C SER A 3 17.40 -9.03 3.32
N ALA A 4 16.94 -8.44 4.43
CA ALA A 4 15.82 -8.98 5.18
C ALA A 4 14.60 -8.91 4.26
N ASP A 5 14.21 -10.09 3.79
CA ASP A 5 13.25 -10.31 2.73
C ASP A 5 11.84 -9.99 3.26
N ASN A 6 11.43 -8.72 3.16
CA ASN A 6 10.14 -8.21 3.63
C ASN A 6 9.01 -8.71 2.71
N LYS A 7 8.56 -9.94 2.95
CA LYS A 7 7.36 -10.55 2.37
C LYS A 7 6.18 -10.17 3.28
N GLY A 8 5.02 -9.84 2.70
CA GLY A 8 3.84 -9.29 3.43
C GLY A 8 3.36 -10.16 4.59
N THR A 9 2.30 -9.75 5.31
CA THR A 9 1.85 -10.55 6.46
C THR A 9 1.19 -11.85 5.99
N ILE A 10 1.12 -12.85 6.88
CA ILE A 10 0.34 -14.06 6.60
C ILE A 10 -1.15 -13.73 6.41
N GLU A 11 -1.65 -12.72 7.12
CA GLU A 11 -3.02 -12.24 6.99
C GLU A 11 -3.30 -11.74 5.58
N ASP A 12 -2.41 -10.93 5.00
CA ASP A 12 -2.54 -10.44 3.62
C ASP A 12 -2.57 -11.60 2.63
N LEU A 13 -1.63 -12.56 2.76
CA LEU A 13 -1.59 -13.74 1.89
C LEU A 13 -2.88 -14.55 2.02
N ILE A 14 -3.41 -14.73 3.22
CA ILE A 14 -4.65 -15.47 3.45
C ILE A 14 -5.84 -14.72 2.83
N LYS A 15 -5.93 -13.40 3.03
CA LYS A 15 -7.02 -12.56 2.52
C LYS A 15 -7.08 -12.59 1.00
N ASP A 16 -5.94 -12.40 0.33
CA ASP A 16 -5.85 -12.37 -1.13
C ASP A 16 -6.13 -13.75 -1.78
N ASN A 17 -6.04 -14.84 -1.00
CA ASN A 17 -6.21 -16.21 -1.48
C ASN A 17 -7.32 -16.98 -0.76
N TYR A 18 -8.19 -16.30 -0.01
CA TYR A 18 -9.10 -16.94 0.94
C TYR A 18 -10.02 -17.97 0.26
N GLU A 19 -10.63 -17.58 -0.86
CA GLU A 19 -11.47 -18.42 -1.73
C GLU A 19 -10.75 -19.71 -2.18
N LEU A 20 -9.49 -19.59 -2.59
CA LEU A 20 -8.68 -20.72 -3.06
C LEU A 20 -8.30 -21.64 -1.89
N LEU A 21 -7.81 -21.05 -0.80
CA LEU A 21 -7.31 -21.76 0.38
C LEU A 21 -8.45 -22.50 1.10
N SER A 22 -9.58 -21.84 1.37
CA SER A 22 -10.71 -22.46 2.07
C SER A 22 -11.27 -23.69 1.33
N LYS A 23 -11.25 -23.66 -0.02
CA LYS A 23 -11.78 -24.75 -0.85
C LYS A 23 -10.79 -25.90 -1.08
N ARG A 24 -9.48 -25.63 -1.05
CA ARG A 24 -8.46 -26.59 -1.54
C ARG A 24 -7.55 -27.15 -0.45
N LEU A 25 -7.50 -26.55 0.74
CA LEU A 25 -6.66 -27.05 1.82
C LEU A 25 -7.20 -28.35 2.42
N GLN A 26 -6.28 -29.27 2.70
CA GLN A 26 -6.55 -30.52 3.42
C GLN A 26 -5.80 -30.44 4.75
N VAL A 27 -6.46 -29.85 5.74
CA VAL A 27 -5.84 -29.43 7.01
C VAL A 27 -5.18 -30.59 7.75
N GLU A 28 -5.77 -31.79 7.67
CA GLU A 28 -5.24 -33.00 8.29
C GLU A 28 -3.81 -33.33 7.85
N LYS A 29 -3.46 -33.04 6.59
CA LYS A 29 -2.12 -33.25 6.04
C LYS A 29 -1.12 -32.18 6.49
N LEU A 30 -1.61 -31.01 6.89
CA LEU A 30 -0.79 -29.87 7.28
C LEU A 30 -0.54 -29.81 8.79
N MET A 31 -1.51 -30.26 9.59
CA MET A 31 -1.47 -30.14 11.05
C MET A 31 -0.19 -30.69 11.72
N PRO A 32 0.39 -31.84 11.30
CA PRO A 32 1.64 -32.32 11.91
C PRO A 32 2.76 -31.27 11.87
N GLN A 33 2.87 -30.51 10.78
CA GLN A 33 3.91 -29.50 10.62
C GLN A 33 3.62 -28.23 11.41
N PHE A 34 2.35 -27.80 11.49
CA PHE A 34 1.97 -26.67 12.34
C PHE A 34 2.28 -26.93 13.82
N ILE A 35 2.02 -28.16 14.31
CA ILE A 35 2.36 -28.56 15.68
C ILE A 35 3.88 -28.68 15.86
N GLN A 36 4.57 -29.35 14.94
CA GLN A 36 6.03 -29.56 15.03
C GLN A 36 6.81 -28.23 15.04
N LYS A 37 6.39 -27.27 14.22
CA LYS A 37 6.97 -25.91 14.17
C LYS A 37 6.44 -24.99 15.29
N ARG A 38 5.59 -25.49 16.19
CA ARG A 38 4.97 -24.75 17.31
C ARG A 38 4.20 -23.50 16.88
N LEU A 39 3.65 -23.52 15.67
CA LEU A 39 2.83 -22.44 15.11
C LEU A 39 1.39 -22.52 15.64
N LEU A 40 0.97 -23.74 15.98
CA LEU A 40 -0.28 -24.05 16.67
C LEU A 40 -0.02 -25.01 17.82
N ASP A 41 -0.89 -24.96 18.83
CA ASP A 41 -0.88 -25.89 19.95
C ASP A 41 -1.98 -26.98 19.84
N PHE A 42 -2.04 -27.85 20.84
CA PHE A 42 -2.98 -28.97 20.85
C PHE A 42 -4.44 -28.52 21.02
N PRO A 43 -4.78 -27.60 21.96
CA PRO A 43 -6.12 -26.99 22.00
C PRO A 43 -6.59 -26.43 20.65
N GLU A 44 -5.74 -25.69 19.95
CA GLU A 44 -6.06 -25.09 18.65
C GLU A 44 -6.32 -26.15 17.59
N LYS A 45 -5.50 -27.20 17.56
CA LYS A 45 -5.76 -28.38 16.73
C LYS A 45 -7.14 -28.97 17.01
N GLN A 46 -7.57 -29.07 18.27
CA GLN A 46 -8.89 -29.61 18.60
C GLN A 46 -10.01 -28.71 18.08
N VAL A 47 -9.89 -27.38 18.25
CA VAL A 47 -10.85 -26.41 17.71
C VAL A 47 -11.00 -26.56 16.20
N ILE A 48 -9.88 -26.64 15.47
CA ILE A 48 -9.87 -26.82 14.01
C ILE A 48 -10.50 -28.17 13.62
N MET A 49 -10.07 -29.26 14.27
CA MET A 49 -10.53 -30.61 13.92
C MET A 49 -11.98 -30.90 14.32
N SER A 50 -12.56 -30.10 15.22
CA SER A 50 -13.98 -30.19 15.58
C SER A 50 -14.92 -29.81 14.44
N LYS A 51 -14.44 -29.08 13.43
CA LYS A 51 -15.25 -28.69 12.27
C LYS A 51 -15.55 -29.91 11.40
N VAL A 52 -16.80 -30.04 10.98
CA VAL A 52 -17.31 -31.23 10.28
C VAL A 52 -16.84 -31.27 8.82
N THR A 53 -16.82 -30.13 8.14
CA THR A 53 -16.52 -30.05 6.70
C THR A 53 -15.04 -29.71 6.46
N THR A 54 -14.48 -30.20 5.36
CA THR A 54 -13.11 -29.84 4.96
C THR A 54 -12.92 -28.33 4.81
N PRO A 55 -13.83 -27.58 4.14
CA PRO A 55 -13.74 -26.13 4.10
C PRO A 55 -13.83 -25.48 5.48
N GLY A 56 -14.73 -25.95 6.35
CA GLY A 56 -14.85 -25.39 7.71
C GLY A 56 -13.59 -25.57 8.55
N LYS A 57 -12.86 -26.70 8.38
CA LYS A 57 -11.54 -26.88 8.99
C LYS A 57 -10.52 -25.91 8.43
N ALA A 58 -10.50 -25.72 7.11
CA ALA A 58 -9.59 -24.79 6.44
C ALA A 58 -9.85 -23.35 6.90
N GLU A 59 -11.10 -22.90 6.91
CA GLU A 59 -11.49 -21.57 7.38
C GLU A 59 -11.08 -21.35 8.84
N ALA A 60 -11.31 -22.33 9.73
CA ALA A 60 -10.89 -22.23 11.13
C ALA A 60 -9.37 -22.15 11.29
N LEU A 61 -8.61 -22.91 10.49
CA LEU A 61 -7.15 -22.81 10.46
C LEU A 61 -6.71 -21.41 9.99
N LEU A 62 -7.25 -20.93 8.88
CA LEU A 62 -6.87 -19.63 8.31
C LEU A 62 -7.18 -18.49 9.27
N GLN A 63 -8.34 -18.51 9.92
CA GLN A 63 -8.73 -17.53 10.92
C GLN A 63 -7.73 -17.49 12.09
N LEU A 64 -7.38 -18.65 12.66
CA LEU A 64 -6.40 -18.72 13.76
C LEU A 64 -5.01 -18.22 13.35
N LEU A 65 -4.57 -18.52 12.12
CA LEU A 65 -3.28 -18.03 11.62
C LEU A 65 -3.27 -16.52 11.43
N SER A 66 -4.37 -15.93 10.93
CA SER A 66 -4.52 -14.48 10.82
C SER A 66 -4.57 -13.80 12.18
N GLU A 67 -5.34 -14.33 13.14
CA GLU A 67 -5.50 -13.73 14.47
C GLU A 67 -4.21 -13.76 15.30
N LYS A 68 -3.43 -14.85 15.22
CA LYS A 68 -2.23 -15.03 16.04
C LYS A 68 -0.97 -14.45 15.42
N GLY A 69 -0.91 -14.33 14.09
CA GLY A 69 0.31 -13.93 13.37
C GLY A 69 1.52 -14.85 13.64
N THR A 70 1.30 -16.09 14.08
CA THR A 70 2.38 -17.02 14.47
C THR A 70 3.15 -17.60 13.29
N CYS A 71 2.65 -17.42 12.07
CA CYS A 71 3.19 -17.99 10.85
C CYS A 71 3.57 -16.88 9.88
N THR A 72 4.69 -17.01 9.18
CA THR A 72 5.03 -16.12 8.05
C THR A 72 4.55 -16.74 6.73
N PRO A 73 4.36 -15.96 5.65
CA PRO A 73 4.00 -16.50 4.34
C PRO A 73 4.95 -17.59 3.85
N GLU A 74 6.25 -17.47 4.11
CA GLU A 74 7.27 -18.42 3.67
C GLU A 74 7.10 -19.75 4.39
N VAL A 75 6.92 -19.69 5.71
CA VAL A 75 6.68 -20.87 6.53
C VAL A 75 5.37 -21.52 6.15
N PHE A 76 4.32 -20.73 5.88
CA PHE A 76 3.04 -21.24 5.41
C PHE A 76 3.19 -21.97 4.07
N VAL A 77 3.87 -21.35 3.10
CA VAL A 77 4.12 -21.95 1.78
C VAL A 77 5.00 -23.20 1.88
N GLU A 78 5.99 -23.21 2.77
CA GLU A 78 6.80 -24.39 3.08
C GLU A 78 5.89 -25.54 3.56
N ILE A 79 4.99 -25.26 4.51
CA ILE A 79 4.03 -26.23 5.03
C ILE A 79 3.12 -26.76 3.93
N LEU A 80 2.61 -25.88 3.05
CA LEU A 80 1.80 -26.29 1.90
C LEU A 80 2.57 -27.23 0.97
N LYS A 81 3.83 -26.92 0.63
CA LYS A 81 4.65 -27.78 -0.23
C LYS A 81 4.84 -29.15 0.39
N ASN A 82 5.24 -29.19 1.65
CA ASN A 82 5.50 -30.44 2.37
C ASN A 82 4.20 -31.24 2.63
N GLY A 83 3.04 -30.57 2.63
CA GLY A 83 1.72 -31.16 2.77
C GLY A 83 1.09 -31.74 1.49
N ASN A 84 1.83 -31.74 0.38
CA ASN A 84 1.37 -32.07 -0.98
C ASN A 84 0.38 -31.06 -1.60
N HIS A 85 0.44 -29.80 -1.19
CA HIS A 85 -0.33 -28.68 -1.76
C HIS A 85 0.51 -27.79 -2.68
N GLY A 86 1.59 -28.30 -3.26
CA GLY A 86 2.45 -27.54 -4.18
C GLY A 86 1.70 -26.95 -5.39
N HIS A 87 0.63 -27.60 -5.86
CA HIS A 87 -0.24 -27.11 -6.92
C HIS A 87 -1.05 -25.86 -6.52
N ILE A 88 -1.33 -25.68 -5.22
CA ILE A 88 -1.96 -24.47 -4.68
C ILE A 88 -0.93 -23.34 -4.65
N VAL A 89 0.31 -23.63 -4.26
CA VAL A 89 1.38 -22.63 -4.16
C VAL A 89 1.61 -21.91 -5.49
N GLY A 90 1.55 -22.64 -6.61
CA GLY A 90 1.67 -22.03 -7.95
C GLY A 90 0.49 -21.15 -8.36
N GLN A 91 -0.62 -21.20 -7.64
CA GLN A 91 -1.83 -20.39 -7.86
C GLN A 91 -2.01 -19.29 -6.80
N LEU A 92 -1.11 -19.20 -5.82
CA LEU A 92 -1.17 -18.15 -4.82
C LEU A 92 -0.83 -16.80 -5.46
N THR A 93 -1.74 -15.85 -5.29
CA THR A 93 -1.45 -14.44 -5.46
C THR A 93 -0.65 -13.99 -4.24
N TRP A 94 0.60 -13.57 -4.46
CA TRP A 94 1.40 -13.06 -3.36
C TRP A 94 0.95 -11.65 -3.03
N PRO A 95 0.82 -11.28 -1.73
CA PRO A 95 0.50 -9.93 -1.36
C PRO A 95 1.54 -9.01 -1.98
N ALA A 96 1.06 -7.99 -2.71
CA ALA A 96 1.90 -7.19 -3.54
C ALA A 96 2.98 -6.50 -2.68
N LYS A 97 4.26 -6.81 -2.98
CA LYS A 97 5.41 -6.29 -2.24
C LYS A 97 5.62 -4.82 -2.59
N GLY A 98 5.87 -4.00 -1.58
CA GLY A 98 6.16 -2.58 -1.75
C GLY A 98 4.95 -1.67 -1.53
N PRO A 99 5.13 -0.37 -1.73
CA PRO A 99 4.13 0.63 -1.41
C PRO A 99 2.88 0.46 -2.27
N GLN A 100 1.72 0.77 -1.69
CA GLN A 100 0.45 0.88 -2.41
C GLN A 100 0.15 2.33 -2.78
N VAL A 101 0.60 3.27 -1.96
CA VAL A 101 0.51 4.70 -2.21
C VAL A 101 1.90 5.33 -2.23
N PHE A 102 2.13 6.21 -3.19
CA PHE A 102 3.29 7.11 -3.21
C PHE A 102 2.83 8.56 -3.09
N ILE A 103 3.31 9.29 -2.09
CA ILE A 103 3.01 10.71 -1.90
C ILE A 103 4.20 11.55 -2.37
N CYS A 104 4.03 12.23 -3.49
CA CYS A 104 4.97 13.20 -4.05
C CYS A 104 4.70 14.59 -3.46
N HIS A 105 5.71 15.25 -2.90
CA HIS A 105 5.56 16.57 -2.28
C HIS A 105 6.85 17.42 -2.33
N ALA A 106 6.73 18.73 -2.15
CA ALA A 106 7.91 19.57 -1.95
C ALA A 106 8.48 19.39 -0.53
N GLY A 107 9.80 19.50 -0.37
CA GLY A 107 10.48 19.40 0.93
C GLY A 107 9.82 20.23 2.05
N PRO A 108 9.52 21.52 1.84
CA PRO A 108 8.86 22.36 2.85
C PRO A 108 7.48 21.86 3.32
N ASP A 109 6.75 21.11 2.50
CA ASP A 109 5.42 20.57 2.84
C ASP A 109 5.51 19.34 3.77
N LYS A 110 6.70 18.73 3.90
CA LYS A 110 6.90 17.47 4.62
C LYS A 110 6.43 17.54 6.07
N ALA A 111 6.89 18.55 6.79
CA ALA A 111 6.63 18.69 8.22
C ALA A 111 5.19 19.13 8.51
N ARG A 112 4.66 20.07 7.72
CA ARG A 112 3.37 20.72 8.01
C ARG A 112 2.16 20.00 7.43
N PHE A 113 2.33 19.22 6.36
CA PHE A 113 1.22 18.58 5.65
C PHE A 113 1.40 17.06 5.53
N VAL A 114 2.55 16.62 5.01
CA VAL A 114 2.73 15.21 4.62
C VAL A 114 2.85 14.29 5.83
N ARG A 115 3.66 14.63 6.83
CA ARG A 115 3.78 13.80 8.05
C ARG A 115 2.43 13.67 8.78
N PRO A 116 1.65 14.75 9.01
CA PRO A 116 0.29 14.62 9.53
C PRO A 116 -0.62 13.74 8.67
N LEU A 117 -0.53 13.83 7.33
CA LEU A 117 -1.31 12.98 6.43
C LEU A 117 -0.92 11.51 6.56
N VAL A 118 0.38 11.20 6.58
CA VAL A 118 0.90 9.84 6.76
C VAL A 118 0.44 9.25 8.09
N GLN A 119 0.53 10.02 9.18
CA GLN A 119 0.04 9.59 10.48
C GLN A 119 -1.46 9.25 10.40
N LYS A 120 -2.27 10.09 9.75
CA LYS A 120 -3.70 9.81 9.58
C LYS A 120 -3.98 8.59 8.72
N LEU A 121 -3.20 8.36 7.65
CA LEU A 121 -3.32 7.14 6.85
C LEU A 121 -3.03 5.88 7.68
N GLN A 122 -2.06 5.93 8.59
CA GLN A 122 -1.75 4.82 9.50
C GLN A 122 -2.89 4.58 10.50
N GLU A 123 -3.46 5.66 11.06
CA GLU A 123 -4.63 5.57 11.94
C GLU A 123 -5.86 5.00 11.22
N GLU A 124 -6.01 5.27 9.91
CA GLU A 124 -7.03 4.68 9.03
C GLU A 124 -6.69 3.26 8.55
N GLY A 125 -5.66 2.63 9.11
CA GLY A 125 -5.34 1.23 8.90
C GLY A 125 -4.43 0.94 7.70
N LEU A 126 -3.82 1.96 7.07
CA LEU A 126 -2.83 1.75 6.03
C LEU A 126 -1.43 1.55 6.66
N PRO A 127 -0.82 0.36 6.58
CA PRO A 127 0.46 0.10 7.23
C PRO A 127 1.59 0.97 6.68
N GLU A 128 2.58 1.29 7.52
CA GLU A 128 3.70 2.16 7.16
C GLU A 128 4.48 1.65 5.93
N ASP A 129 4.67 0.33 5.79
CA ASP A 129 5.36 -0.26 4.64
C ASP A 129 4.56 -0.16 3.32
N LYS A 130 3.28 0.21 3.38
CA LYS A 130 2.43 0.47 2.21
C LYS A 130 2.42 1.93 1.79
N ILE A 131 3.03 2.82 2.59
CA ILE A 131 3.10 4.25 2.33
C ILE A 131 4.54 4.61 1.99
N PHE A 132 4.77 4.93 0.73
CA PHE A 132 6.00 5.60 0.34
C PHE A 132 5.72 7.10 0.27
N PHE A 133 6.55 7.91 0.91
CA PHE A 133 6.46 9.36 0.78
C PHE A 133 7.87 9.91 0.81
N ASP A 134 8.18 10.75 -0.17
CA ASP A 134 9.46 11.41 -0.17
C ASP A 134 9.44 12.74 -0.91
N GLU A 135 10.48 13.52 -0.65
CA GLU A 135 10.69 14.81 -1.25
C GLU A 135 10.94 14.66 -2.75
N ILE A 136 10.25 15.47 -3.56
CA ILE A 136 10.52 15.59 -4.99
C ILE A 136 11.99 16.06 -5.15
N SER A 137 12.87 15.18 -5.66
CA SER A 137 14.32 15.41 -5.80
C SER A 137 14.80 15.52 -7.26
N LEU A 138 14.45 16.62 -7.90
CA LEU A 138 15.28 17.70 -8.52
C LEU A 138 16.54 17.56 -9.37
N SER A 139 17.36 16.51 -9.33
CA SER A 139 18.67 16.58 -10.02
C SER A 139 18.90 15.39 -10.95
N PRO A 140 19.19 15.60 -12.25
CA PRO A 140 19.69 14.53 -13.11
C PRO A 140 21.06 14.07 -12.59
N GLY A 141 21.09 12.99 -11.81
CA GLY A 141 22.33 12.43 -11.26
C GLY A 141 22.21 11.78 -9.88
N ASP A 142 21.12 12.02 -9.14
CA ASP A 142 20.97 11.45 -7.79
C ASP A 142 20.31 10.07 -7.86
N ASP A 143 20.84 9.12 -7.06
CA ASP A 143 20.32 7.75 -6.90
C ASP A 143 18.81 7.70 -6.54
N PHE A 144 18.27 8.82 -6.06
CA PHE A 144 16.86 9.02 -5.71
C PHE A 144 15.88 8.91 -6.89
N ALA A 145 16.26 9.43 -8.06
CA ALA A 145 15.43 9.30 -9.26
C ALA A 145 15.31 7.83 -9.70
N ALA A 146 16.33 7.02 -9.41
CA ALA A 146 16.31 5.59 -9.67
C ALA A 146 15.36 4.85 -8.71
N GLU A 147 15.30 5.24 -7.44
CA GLU A 147 14.37 4.66 -6.45
C GLU A 147 12.91 5.01 -6.73
N ILE A 148 12.62 6.26 -7.14
CA ILE A 148 11.29 6.66 -7.61
C ILE A 148 10.91 5.90 -8.89
N LYS A 149 11.84 5.79 -9.85
CA LYS A 149 11.60 5.05 -11.09
C LYS A 149 11.40 3.56 -10.83
N ALA A 150 12.14 2.96 -9.90
CA ALA A 150 11.94 1.58 -9.46
C ALA A 150 10.58 1.41 -8.80
N THR A 151 10.17 2.34 -7.94
CA THR A 151 8.86 2.31 -7.28
C THR A 151 7.72 2.44 -8.30
N LEU A 152 7.82 3.37 -9.26
CA LEU A 152 6.79 3.58 -10.29
C LEU A 152 6.76 2.46 -11.35
N SER A 153 7.93 1.92 -11.74
CA SER A 153 8.06 0.97 -12.85
C SER A 153 8.05 -0.50 -12.43
N SER A 154 8.50 -0.80 -11.20
CA SER A 154 8.70 -2.17 -10.73
C SER A 154 7.71 -2.59 -9.63
N SER A 155 7.02 -1.66 -8.98
CA SER A 155 6.04 -1.99 -7.94
C SER A 155 4.69 -2.33 -8.57
N SER A 156 4.42 -3.62 -8.75
CA SER A 156 3.08 -4.12 -9.09
C SER A 156 2.05 -3.76 -8.01
N SER A 157 2.50 -3.54 -6.77
CA SER A 157 1.69 -3.11 -5.62
C SER A 157 1.23 -1.66 -5.68
N LEU A 158 1.94 -0.78 -6.40
CA LEU A 158 1.64 0.64 -6.37
C LEU A 158 0.35 0.89 -7.13
N LYS A 159 -0.69 1.31 -6.41
CA LYS A 159 -2.04 1.55 -6.93
C LYS A 159 -2.32 3.02 -7.15
N LEU A 160 -1.79 3.89 -6.29
CA LEU A 160 -2.10 5.31 -6.27
C LEU A 160 -0.85 6.17 -6.10
N VAL A 161 -0.77 7.25 -6.87
CA VAL A 161 0.22 8.31 -6.67
C VAL A 161 -0.51 9.60 -6.28
N VAL A 162 -0.20 10.11 -5.10
CA VAL A 162 -0.73 11.35 -4.55
C VAL A 162 0.25 12.48 -4.85
N PHE A 163 -0.18 13.49 -5.58
CA PHE A 163 0.64 14.67 -5.86
C PHE A 163 0.19 15.83 -4.98
N VAL A 164 0.98 16.19 -3.97
CA VAL A 164 0.78 17.40 -3.17
C VAL A 164 1.42 18.56 -3.91
N ILE A 165 0.59 19.36 -4.58
CA ILE A 165 1.03 20.52 -5.34
C ILE A 165 0.76 21.76 -4.51
N SER A 166 1.82 22.36 -3.99
CA SER A 166 1.79 23.60 -3.21
C SER A 166 2.38 24.78 -4.00
N HIS A 167 2.38 25.97 -3.39
CA HIS A 167 3.07 27.11 -3.95
C HIS A 167 4.57 26.88 -4.16
N TYR A 168 5.22 25.99 -3.36
CA TYR A 168 6.63 25.63 -3.51
C TYR A 168 6.87 24.89 -4.83
N VAL A 169 5.99 23.96 -5.19
CA VAL A 169 6.02 23.25 -6.49
C VAL A 169 5.77 24.21 -7.66
N LEU A 170 4.90 25.20 -7.45
CA LEU A 170 4.48 26.14 -8.49
C LEU A 170 5.38 27.39 -8.62
N ASN A 171 6.32 27.66 -7.69
CA ASN A 171 7.15 28.88 -7.68
C ASN A 171 8.59 28.66 -8.13
N ASP A 172 9.04 27.42 -8.24
CA ASP A 172 10.47 27.11 -8.35
C ASP A 172 10.79 26.17 -9.53
N ARG A 173 12.08 25.92 -9.77
CA ARG A 173 12.66 24.91 -10.70
C ARG A 173 12.21 23.45 -10.44
N TYR A 174 11.24 23.25 -9.54
CA TYR A 174 10.93 22.04 -8.80
C TYR A 174 9.64 21.38 -9.28
N TRP A 175 9.39 21.43 -10.59
CA TRP A 175 8.26 20.75 -11.19
C TRP A 175 8.56 19.24 -11.26
N PRO A 176 7.74 18.34 -10.65
CA PRO A 176 7.93 16.88 -10.69
C PRO A 176 7.55 16.31 -12.06
N LYS A 177 8.18 16.83 -13.11
CA LYS A 177 7.86 16.49 -14.50
C LYS A 177 8.07 15.02 -14.74
N LEU A 178 9.22 14.51 -14.28
CA LEU A 178 9.62 13.13 -14.48
C LEU A 178 8.68 12.17 -13.77
N GLU A 179 8.34 12.43 -12.51
CA GLU A 179 7.43 11.59 -11.71
C GLU A 179 6.03 11.60 -12.29
N LEU A 180 5.52 12.77 -12.70
CA LEU A 180 4.23 12.88 -13.37
C LEU A 180 4.22 12.12 -14.70
N GLU A 181 5.25 12.30 -15.53
CA GLU A 181 5.37 11.61 -16.82
C GLU A 181 5.47 10.09 -16.65
N LEU A 182 6.31 9.61 -15.73
CA LEU A 182 6.45 8.19 -15.41
C LEU A 182 5.15 7.59 -14.87
N THR A 183 4.45 8.33 -14.00
CA THR A 183 3.14 7.89 -13.46
C THR A 183 2.10 7.76 -14.56
N LEU A 184 2.06 8.72 -15.50
CA LEU A 184 1.17 8.69 -16.66
C LEU A 184 1.54 7.53 -17.60
N GLN A 185 2.82 7.31 -17.89
CA GLN A 185 3.30 6.20 -18.73
C GLN A 185 2.99 4.83 -18.11
N ALA A 186 3.13 4.69 -16.80
CA ALA A 186 2.81 3.47 -16.06
C ALA A 186 1.30 3.27 -15.86
N ASN A 187 0.46 4.17 -16.38
CA ASN A 187 -1.00 4.15 -16.25
C ASN A 187 -1.49 3.97 -14.80
N LYS A 188 -0.76 4.57 -13.85
CA LYS A 188 -1.11 4.52 -12.42
C LYS A 188 -2.17 5.57 -12.10
N LYS A 189 -3.03 5.29 -11.11
CA LYS A 189 -4.05 6.24 -10.66
C LYS A 189 -3.36 7.44 -10.00
N ILE A 190 -3.82 8.64 -10.36
CA ILE A 190 -3.30 9.90 -9.82
C ILE A 190 -4.37 10.55 -8.94
N PHE A 191 -3.98 10.98 -7.74
CA PHE A 191 -4.80 11.81 -6.87
C PHE A 191 -4.09 13.12 -6.54
N PRO A 192 -4.44 14.23 -7.21
CA PRO A 192 -3.84 15.53 -6.90
C PRO A 192 -4.44 16.13 -5.64
N ILE A 193 -3.60 16.67 -4.77
CA ILE A 193 -3.96 17.56 -3.67
C ILE A 193 -3.43 18.95 -4.01
N TRP A 194 -4.33 19.92 -4.09
CA TRP A 194 -4.02 21.31 -4.40
C TRP A 194 -3.92 22.02 -3.06
N LEU A 195 -2.70 22.31 -2.64
CA LEU A 195 -2.42 22.91 -1.34
C LEU A 195 -2.15 24.40 -1.51
N ASP A 196 -3.14 25.24 -1.21
CA ASP A 196 -3.05 26.68 -1.39
C ASP A 196 -3.09 27.43 -0.06
N GLN A 197 -2.42 28.57 -0.03
CA GLN A 197 -2.41 29.50 1.10
C GLN A 197 -3.18 30.79 0.77
N ASN A 198 -3.68 30.91 -0.46
CA ASN A 198 -4.49 32.06 -0.89
C ASN A 198 -5.98 31.77 -0.67
N GLU A 199 -6.69 32.71 -0.07
CA GLU A 199 -8.14 32.64 0.13
C GLU A 199 -8.92 33.18 -1.10
N ASP A 200 -8.46 32.85 -2.32
CA ASP A 200 -9.05 33.36 -3.58
C ASP A 200 -9.89 32.31 -4.33
N GLY A 201 -10.27 31.24 -3.62
CA GLY A 201 -11.00 30.11 -4.19
C GLY A 201 -10.19 29.25 -5.18
N PHE A 202 -8.85 29.26 -5.08
CA PHE A 202 -7.90 28.56 -5.97
C PHE A 202 -7.78 29.18 -7.36
N THR A 203 -8.11 30.46 -7.50
CA THR A 203 -8.09 31.15 -8.80
C THR A 203 -6.65 31.37 -9.28
N ASN A 204 -5.80 31.95 -8.43
CA ASN A 204 -4.38 32.15 -8.71
C ASN A 204 -3.66 30.80 -8.82
N PHE A 205 -3.90 29.88 -7.89
CA PHE A 205 -3.35 28.53 -7.94
C PHE A 205 -3.68 27.83 -9.26
N GLY A 206 -4.95 27.86 -9.69
CA GLY A 206 -5.38 27.25 -10.93
C GLY A 206 -4.75 27.85 -12.18
N THR A 207 -4.51 29.17 -12.17
CA THR A 207 -3.81 29.89 -13.25
C THR A 207 -2.35 29.45 -13.33
N ARG A 208 -1.67 29.34 -12.19
CA ARG A 208 -0.29 28.89 -12.11
C ARG A 208 -0.15 27.41 -12.50
N LEU A 209 -1.01 26.53 -11.99
CA LEU A 209 -1.01 25.11 -12.34
C LEU A 209 -1.12 24.88 -13.85
N ARG A 210 -2.02 25.64 -14.53
CA ARG A 210 -2.18 25.56 -15.99
C ARG A 210 -0.88 25.83 -16.75
N LYS A 211 -0.02 26.72 -16.24
CA LYS A 211 1.27 27.04 -16.86
C LYS A 211 2.25 25.86 -16.79
N TYR A 212 2.22 25.06 -15.73
CA TYR A 212 3.16 23.95 -15.54
C TYR A 212 2.66 22.62 -16.12
N SER A 213 1.37 22.31 -15.95
CA SER A 213 0.79 21.08 -16.49
C SER A 213 -0.70 21.26 -16.82
N PRO A 214 -1.01 21.42 -18.12
CA PRO A 214 -2.38 21.31 -18.61
C PRO A 214 -3.03 19.97 -18.21
N THR A 215 -2.26 18.86 -18.24
CA THR A 215 -2.75 17.52 -17.88
C THR A 215 -3.23 17.42 -16.45
N LEU A 216 -2.49 17.95 -15.47
CA LEU A 216 -2.94 17.95 -14.07
C LEU A 216 -4.12 18.91 -13.85
N LYS A 217 -4.23 19.99 -14.63
CA LYS A 217 -5.36 20.91 -14.55
C LYS A 217 -6.69 20.25 -14.95
N GLU A 218 -6.65 19.28 -15.85
CA GLU A 218 -7.82 18.49 -16.26
C GLU A 218 -8.22 17.43 -15.22
N LYS A 219 -7.34 17.11 -14.27
CA LYS A 219 -7.66 16.20 -13.18
C LYS A 219 -8.46 16.93 -12.09
N VAL A 220 -9.44 16.22 -11.53
CA VAL A 220 -10.13 16.66 -10.31
C VAL A 220 -9.18 16.45 -9.13
N GLY A 221 -8.69 17.54 -8.56
CA GLY A 221 -7.87 17.49 -7.35
C GLY A 221 -8.63 17.90 -6.10
N ARG A 222 -8.18 17.37 -4.96
CA ARG A 222 -8.66 17.78 -3.64
C ARG A 222 -8.05 19.13 -3.29
N LYS A 223 -8.88 20.15 -3.20
CA LYS A 223 -8.50 21.50 -2.77
C LYS A 223 -8.37 21.53 -1.25
N VAL A 224 -7.26 22.03 -0.75
CA VAL A 224 -6.98 22.15 0.69
C VAL A 224 -6.32 23.49 0.96
N LEU A 225 -6.89 24.28 1.86
CA LEU A 225 -6.22 25.48 2.37
C LEU A 225 -5.21 25.05 3.43
N VAL A 226 -4.00 25.61 3.39
CA VAL A 226 -2.92 25.26 4.33
C VAL A 226 -3.36 25.43 5.78
N ASP A 227 -4.14 26.48 6.08
CA ASP A 227 -4.63 26.77 7.42
C ASP A 227 -5.77 25.83 7.87
N ASP A 228 -6.44 25.18 6.90
CA ASP A 228 -7.51 24.20 7.15
C ASP A 228 -7.02 22.76 7.16
N ALA A 229 -5.77 22.52 6.71
CA ALA A 229 -5.22 21.19 6.52
C ALA A 229 -5.39 20.28 7.74
N GLY A 230 -5.17 20.81 8.96
CA GLY A 230 -5.34 20.04 10.19
C GLY A 230 -6.77 19.52 10.42
N ARG A 231 -7.79 20.29 10.01
CA ARG A 231 -9.20 19.91 10.12
C ARG A 231 -9.63 18.95 9.02
N GLU A 232 -9.03 19.08 7.83
CA GLU A 232 -9.36 18.25 6.67
C GLU A 232 -8.61 16.91 6.63
N MET A 233 -7.53 16.77 7.41
CA MET A 233 -6.57 15.66 7.30
C MET A 233 -7.22 14.26 7.35
N LEU A 234 -8.18 14.06 8.25
CA LEU A 234 -8.92 12.80 8.34
C LEU A 234 -9.69 12.51 7.05
N SER A 235 -10.46 13.48 6.55
CA SER A 235 -11.24 13.31 5.32
C SER A 235 -10.37 13.07 4.08
N ILE A 236 -9.14 13.62 4.07
CA ILE A 236 -8.16 13.39 3.01
C ILE A 236 -7.62 11.95 3.09
N ALA A 237 -7.29 11.48 4.29
CA ALA A 237 -6.83 10.11 4.52
C ALA A 237 -7.90 9.08 4.12
N GLU A 238 -9.14 9.25 4.57
CA GLU A 238 -10.30 8.42 4.19
C GLU A 238 -10.48 8.36 2.66
N GLU A 239 -10.35 9.51 1.98
CA GLU A 239 -10.47 9.58 0.52
C GLU A 239 -9.33 8.83 -0.20
N ILE A 240 -8.11 8.85 0.34
CA ILE A 240 -6.97 8.08 -0.18
C ILE A 240 -7.22 6.58 0.00
N VAL A 241 -7.62 6.13 1.19
CA VAL A 241 -7.91 4.72 1.48
C VAL A 241 -9.01 4.19 0.56
N ARG A 242 -10.12 4.92 0.42
CA ARG A 242 -11.21 4.57 -0.53
C ARG A 242 -10.71 4.47 -1.97
N LYS A 243 -9.76 5.33 -2.39
CA LYS A 243 -9.17 5.26 -3.73
C LYS A 243 -8.28 4.02 -3.89
N LEU A 244 -7.61 3.54 -2.85
CA LEU A 244 -6.81 2.31 -2.89
C LEU A 244 -7.67 1.05 -2.99
N GLU A 245 -8.84 1.03 -2.34
CA GLU A 245 -9.79 -0.10 -2.39
C GLU A 245 -10.48 -0.24 -3.75
N THR A 246 -10.67 0.88 -4.46
CA THR A 246 -11.29 0.94 -5.79
C THR A 246 -10.29 0.82 -6.94
N SER A 247 -9.05 0.39 -6.67
CA SER A 247 -7.95 0.28 -7.64
C SER A 247 -7.39 -1.12 -7.77
#